data_AF-A0AAQ3X4S9-F1
#
_entry.id   AF-A0AAQ3X4S9-F1
#
_cell.length_a   1.000
_cell.length_b   1.000
_cell.length_c   1.000
_cell.angle_alpha   90.00
_cell.angle_beta   90.00
_cell.angle_gamma   90.00
#
_symmetry.space_group_name_H-M   'P 1'
#
loop_
_entity.id
_entity.type
_entity.pdbx_description
1 polymer ?
#
loop_
_entity_poly.entity_id
_entity_poly.type
_entity_poly.pdbx_seq_one_letter_code
_entity_poly.pdbx_strand_id
1 'polypeptide(L)'
;MRAIRKVTMAENSKLSNGVVERKNRTLVEMARTMLDEHRTPRRFWAEAVNTARYIANRIFLRAFLGKTSYELRFAPASSICERLAAVCFVLKKAGHLDKFESRCLDGIFLGYASNSRAFRVWILEAKQVVETCEVSFDETMPRTTPRL
;
A
#
# COMPACT_ATOMS: atom_id res chain seq x y z
N MET A 1 1.96 4.19 30.72
CA MET A 1 1.17 5.03 29.80
C MET A 1 2.03 6.21 29.36
N ARG A 2 2.30 6.42 28.06
CA ARG A 2 2.98 7.63 27.59
C ARG A 2 1.94 8.75 27.45
N ALA A 3 2.04 9.79 28.26
CA ALA A 3 1.21 11.00 28.11
C ALA A 3 1.59 11.68 26.78
N ILE A 4 0.73 11.56 25.77
CA ILE A 4 0.91 12.25 24.50
C ILE A 4 0.52 13.71 24.73
N ARG A 5 1.50 14.61 24.78
CA ARG A 5 1.27 16.05 24.87
C ARG A 5 0.75 16.52 23.52
N LYS A 6 -0.56 16.78 23.41
CA LYS A 6 -1.14 17.47 22.25
C LYS A 6 -0.66 18.92 22.30
N VAL A 7 0.33 19.23 21.46
CA VAL A 7 0.76 20.62 21.23
C VAL A 7 -0.01 21.12 20.02
N THR A 8 -1.07 21.88 20.24
CA THR A 8 -1.73 22.67 19.19
C THR A 8 -0.88 23.90 18.92
N MET A 9 -0.24 23.95 17.76
CA MET A 9 0.47 25.15 17.32
C MET A 9 -0.56 26.22 16.90
N ALA A 10 -0.26 27.50 17.17
CA ALA A 10 -1.08 28.62 16.72
C ALA A 10 -1.22 28.61 15.19
N GLU A 11 -2.33 29.15 14.66
CA GLU A 11 -2.71 29.14 13.23
C GLU A 11 -1.63 29.60 12.24
N ASN A 12 -0.55 30.23 12.72
CA ASN A 12 0.50 30.85 11.92
C ASN A 12 1.93 30.26 12.11
N SER A 13 2.11 29.06 12.67
CA SER A 13 3.43 28.41 12.69
C SER A 13 3.82 27.86 11.29
N LYS A 14 4.11 28.76 10.34
CA LYS A 14 4.33 28.46 8.91
C LYS A 14 5.43 27.42 8.66
N LEU A 15 6.46 27.36 9.51
CA LEU A 15 7.65 26.52 9.29
C LEU A 15 7.40 25.02 9.52
N SER A 16 6.68 24.64 10.58
CA SER A 16 6.36 23.23 10.89
C SER A 16 5.30 22.68 9.93
N ASN A 17 4.28 23.49 9.63
CA ASN A 17 3.23 23.13 8.68
C ASN A 17 3.77 22.98 7.25
N GLY A 18 4.72 23.82 6.83
CA GLY A 18 5.33 23.74 5.50
C GLY A 18 6.10 22.44 5.22
N VAL A 19 6.63 21.75 6.24
CA VAL A 19 7.24 20.43 6.06
C VAL A 19 6.16 19.35 5.84
N VAL A 20 5.08 19.42 6.61
CA VAL A 20 3.95 18.47 6.51
C VAL A 20 3.23 18.65 5.16
N GLU A 21 2.98 19.89 4.75
CA GLU A 21 2.33 20.22 3.48
C GLU A 21 3.08 19.68 2.27
N ARG A 22 4.41 19.83 2.24
CA ARG A 22 5.26 19.30 1.16
C ARG A 22 5.18 17.78 1.10
N LYS A 23 5.29 17.10 2.23
CA LYS A 23 5.17 15.62 2.28
C LYS A 23 3.79 15.15 1.84
N ASN A 24 2.73 15.83 2.31
CA ASN A 24 1.36 15.46 1.94
C ASN A 24 1.14 15.64 0.43
N ARG A 25 1.64 16.73 -0.16
CA ARG A 25 1.61 16.95 -1.60
C ARG A 25 2.28 15.82 -2.38
N THR A 26 3.51 15.44 -1.99
CA THR A 26 4.22 14.33 -2.63
C THR A 26 3.45 13.02 -2.56
N LEU A 27 2.86 12.68 -1.41
CA LEU A 27 2.06 11.45 -1.27
C LEU A 27 0.81 11.47 -2.15
N VAL A 28 0.13 12.60 -2.24
CA VAL A 28 -1.05 12.76 -3.09
C VAL A 28 -0.67 12.68 -4.57
N GLU A 29 0.45 13.25 -4.98
CA GLU A 29 0.97 13.15 -6.35
C GLU A 29 1.33 11.71 -6.71
N MET A 30 2.06 11.00 -5.84
CA MET A 30 2.36 9.57 -6.01
C MET A 30 1.09 8.72 -6.12
N ALA A 31 0.10 8.97 -5.27
CA ALA A 31 -1.16 8.23 -5.32
C ALA A 31 -1.91 8.49 -6.64
N ARG A 32 -1.90 9.74 -7.13
CA ARG A 32 -2.50 10.09 -8.43
C ARG A 32 -1.81 9.37 -9.58
N THR A 33 -0.48 9.33 -9.62
CA THR A 33 0.26 8.63 -10.68
C THR A 33 0.00 7.13 -10.66
N MET A 34 -0.05 6.50 -9.48
CA MET A 34 -0.35 5.07 -9.37
C MET A 34 -1.77 4.73 -9.84
N LEU A 35 -2.75 5.57 -9.52
CA LEU A 35 -4.13 5.38 -9.99
C LEU A 35 -4.24 5.54 -11.51
N ASP A 36 -3.53 6.51 -12.08
CA ASP A 36 -3.56 6.80 -13.52
C ASP A 36 -2.86 5.71 -14.34
N GLU A 37 -1.67 5.27 -13.91
CA GLU A 37 -0.88 4.21 -14.55
C GLU A 37 -1.69 2.93 -14.74
N HIS A 38 -2.51 2.59 -13.74
CA HIS A 38 -3.27 1.35 -13.69
C HIS A 38 -4.76 1.51 -13.99
N ARG A 39 -5.20 2.71 -14.38
CA ARG A 39 -6.63 3.05 -14.58
C ARG A 39 -7.51 2.59 -13.42
N THR A 40 -6.98 2.65 -12.20
CA THR A 40 -7.68 2.19 -11.01
C THR A 40 -8.78 3.20 -10.65
N PRO A 41 -10.01 2.75 -10.35
CA PRO A 41 -11.09 3.66 -10.01
C PRO A 41 -10.73 4.53 -8.80
N ARG A 42 -11.10 5.82 -8.86
CA ARG A 42 -10.82 6.81 -7.80
C ARG A 42 -11.35 6.40 -6.43
N ARG A 43 -12.31 5.48 -6.33
CA ARG A 43 -12.80 4.92 -5.06
C ARG A 43 -11.70 4.30 -4.20
N PHE A 44 -10.62 3.82 -4.82
CA PHE A 44 -9.47 3.22 -4.12
C PHE A 44 -8.37 4.23 -3.77
N TRP A 45 -8.67 5.54 -3.77
CA TRP A 45 -7.69 6.57 -3.46
C TRP A 45 -7.01 6.38 -2.10
N ALA A 46 -7.75 5.91 -1.09
CA ALA A 46 -7.20 5.67 0.25
C ALA A 46 -6.11 4.59 0.22
N GLU A 47 -6.30 3.54 -0.58
CA GLU A 47 -5.33 2.45 -0.75
C GLU A 47 -4.11 2.91 -1.53
N ALA A 48 -4.30 3.71 -2.58
CA ALA A 48 -3.20 4.31 -3.33
C ALA A 48 -2.34 5.22 -2.44
N VAL A 49 -2.97 6.04 -1.57
CA VAL A 49 -2.24 6.89 -0.61
C VAL A 49 -1.49 6.06 0.43
N ASN A 50 -2.08 4.98 0.94
CA ASN A 50 -1.41 4.07 1.87
C ASN A 50 -0.19 3.39 1.22
N THR A 51 -0.33 2.95 -0.01
CA THR A 51 0.76 2.36 -0.82
C THR A 51 1.84 3.39 -1.09
N ALA A 52 1.48 4.61 -1.52
CA ALA A 52 2.43 5.71 -1.69
C ALA A 52 3.20 6.02 -0.40
N ARG A 53 2.52 6.05 0.75
CA ARG A 53 3.15 6.23 2.07
C ARG A 53 4.11 5.10 2.38
N TYR A 54 3.72 3.86 2.14
CA TYR A 54 4.56 2.68 2.40
C TYR A 54 5.85 2.72 1.59
N ILE A 55 5.71 3.01 0.30
CA ILE A 55 6.82 3.14 -0.66
C ILE A 55 7.72 4.32 -0.29
N ALA A 56 7.15 5.50 -0.07
CA ALA A 56 7.90 6.71 0.27
C ALA A 56 8.76 6.52 1.53
N ASN A 57 8.25 5.82 2.56
CA ASN A 57 9.00 5.60 3.80
C ASN A 57 10.19 4.64 3.64
N ARG A 58 10.21 3.83 2.58
CA ARG A 58 11.23 2.78 2.33
C ARG A 58 12.16 3.09 1.16
N ILE A 59 11.77 3.95 0.22
CA ILE A 59 12.62 4.34 -0.91
C ILE A 59 13.36 5.64 -0.62
N PHE A 60 12.70 6.63 -0.03
CA PHE A 60 13.34 7.92 0.18
C PHE A 60 14.39 7.85 1.28
N LEU A 61 15.65 7.85 0.85
CA LEU A 61 16.81 7.98 1.70
C LEU A 61 16.90 9.40 2.24
N ARG A 62 17.23 9.51 3.51
CA ARG A 62 17.61 10.79 4.08
C ARG A 62 19.08 11.01 3.80
N ALA A 63 19.39 11.90 2.85
CA ALA A 63 20.75 12.11 2.30
C ALA A 63 21.86 12.17 3.36
N PHE A 64 21.61 12.85 4.48
CA PHE A 64 22.58 12.98 5.57
C PHE A 64 22.82 11.69 6.38
N LEU A 65 21.82 10.81 6.50
CA LEU A 65 21.88 9.62 7.35
C LEU A 65 22.18 8.33 6.57
N GLY A 66 22.06 8.36 5.23
CA GLY A 66 22.22 7.17 4.39
C GLY A 66 21.21 6.05 4.68
N LYS A 67 20.12 6.36 5.39
CA LYS A 67 19.10 5.41 5.84
C LYS A 67 17.70 5.88 5.44
N THR A 68 16.79 4.93 5.24
CA THR A 68 15.39 5.21 4.93
C THR A 68 14.62 5.60 6.20
N SER A 69 13.49 6.29 6.05
CA SER A 69 12.66 6.66 7.23
C SER A 69 12.16 5.42 7.98
N TYR A 70 11.96 4.31 7.28
CA TYR A 70 11.60 3.03 7.85
C TYR A 70 12.73 2.43 8.69
N GLU A 71 13.95 2.36 8.17
CA GLU A 71 15.15 1.86 8.87
C GLU A 71 15.55 2.70 10.10
N LEU A 72 15.21 3.99 10.08
CA LEU A 72 15.46 4.85 11.24
C LEU A 72 14.49 4.55 12.40
N ARG A 73 13.30 4.02 12.09
CA ARG A 73 12.25 3.74 13.07
C ARG A 73 12.18 2.26 13.47
N PHE A 74 12.55 1.37 12.57
CA PHE A 74 12.47 -0.08 12.71
C PHE A 74 13.76 -0.73 12.21
N ALA A 75 13.85 -2.06 12.31
CA ALA A 75 14.95 -2.83 11.71
C ALA A 75 14.94 -2.72 10.17
N PRO A 76 16.09 -2.99 9.50
CA PRO A 76 16.14 -3.06 8.04
C PRO A 76 15.04 -4.01 7.53
N ALA A 77 14.15 -3.49 6.69
CA ALA A 77 13.10 -4.27 6.05
C ALA A 77 13.55 -4.74 4.68
N SER A 78 13.07 -5.92 4.28
CA SER A 78 13.12 -6.35 2.90
C SER A 78 12.38 -5.35 2.01
N SER A 79 12.99 -5.04 0.86
CA SER A 79 12.48 -4.11 -0.15
C SER A 79 11.38 -4.74 -1.00
N ILE A 80 10.34 -5.29 -0.36
CA ILE A 80 9.18 -5.80 -1.08
C ILE A 80 8.32 -4.58 -1.44
N CYS A 81 8.32 -4.25 -2.73
CA CYS A 81 7.58 -3.15 -3.32
C CYS A 81 6.82 -3.67 -4.54
N GLU A 82 5.62 -4.17 -4.30
CA GLU A 82 4.70 -4.60 -5.34
C GLU A 82 3.99 -3.43 -6.00
N ARG A 83 3.66 -3.62 -7.27
CA ARG A 83 2.99 -2.63 -8.11
C ARG A 83 1.51 -2.53 -7.74
N LEU A 84 1.00 -1.32 -7.55
CA LEU A 84 -0.43 -1.10 -7.32
C LEU A 84 -1.24 -1.71 -8.47
N ALA A 85 -2.38 -2.32 -8.16
CA ALA A 85 -3.27 -2.98 -9.12
C ALA A 85 -2.64 -4.13 -9.92
N ALA A 86 -1.57 -4.74 -9.42
CA ALA A 86 -1.07 -6.00 -9.94
C ALA A 86 -2.12 -7.11 -9.78
N VAL A 87 -2.22 -7.99 -10.79
CA VAL A 87 -3.02 -9.20 -10.69
C VAL A 87 -2.33 -10.14 -9.71
N CYS A 88 -3.10 -10.67 -8.78
CA CYS A 88 -2.60 -11.54 -7.73
C CYS A 88 -3.61 -12.63 -7.38
N PHE A 89 -3.10 -13.75 -6.90
CA PHE A 89 -3.88 -14.91 -6.53
C PHE A 89 -3.80 -15.09 -5.01
N VAL A 90 -4.97 -15.13 -4.37
CA VAL A 90 -5.10 -15.34 -2.92
C VAL A 90 -5.43 -16.80 -2.66
N LEU A 91 -4.66 -17.46 -1.80
CA LEU A 91 -4.97 -18.84 -1.42
C LEU A 91 -6.27 -18.89 -0.59
N LYS A 92 -7.22 -19.75 -0.97
CA LYS A 92 -8.40 -20.03 -0.15
C LYS A 92 -7.97 -20.75 1.12
N LYS A 93 -8.40 -20.25 2.28
CA LYS A 93 -8.19 -20.97 3.56
C LYS A 93 -8.87 -22.33 3.46
N ALA A 94 -8.11 -23.38 3.76
CA ALA A 94 -8.51 -24.77 3.56
C ALA A 94 -9.88 -25.08 4.21
N GLY A 95 -10.91 -25.22 3.38
CA GLY A 95 -12.17 -25.89 3.69
C GLY A 95 -12.24 -27.21 2.95
N HIS A 96 -13.39 -27.89 3.03
CA HIS A 96 -13.68 -29.09 2.22
C HIS A 96 -13.89 -28.67 0.75
N LEU A 97 -12.81 -28.29 0.07
CA LEU A 97 -12.81 -27.97 -1.35
C LEU A 97 -13.00 -29.27 -2.13
N ASP A 98 -13.86 -29.25 -3.14
CA ASP A 98 -14.02 -30.39 -4.03
C ASP A 98 -12.70 -30.68 -4.79
N LYS A 99 -12.50 -31.92 -5.23
CA LYS A 99 -11.25 -32.37 -5.86
C LYS A 99 -10.85 -31.53 -7.08
N PHE A 100 -11.83 -30.91 -7.73
CA PHE A 100 -11.66 -30.10 -8.94
C PHE A 100 -11.88 -28.59 -8.72
N GLU A 101 -12.16 -28.14 -7.50
CA GLU A 101 -12.38 -26.70 -7.24
C GLU A 101 -11.05 -25.92 -7.25
N SER A 102 -11.08 -24.70 -7.80
CA SER A 102 -9.92 -23.80 -7.72
C SER A 102 -9.58 -23.48 -6.27
N ARG A 103 -8.30 -23.67 -5.92
CA ARG A 103 -7.75 -23.36 -4.59
C ARG A 103 -7.40 -21.88 -4.40
N CYS A 104 -7.42 -21.10 -5.48
CA CYS A 104 -7.05 -19.69 -5.47
C CYS A 104 -8.23 -18.81 -5.86
N LEU A 105 -8.24 -17.60 -5.32
CA LEU A 105 -9.14 -16.53 -5.69
C LEU A 105 -8.37 -15.49 -6.49
N ASP A 106 -8.93 -15.07 -7.61
CA ASP A 106 -8.38 -13.99 -8.41
C ASP A 106 -8.62 -12.66 -7.71
N GLY A 107 -7.55 -11.86 -7.62
CA GLY A 107 -7.58 -10.58 -6.95
C GLY A 107 -6.67 -9.54 -7.58
N ILE A 108 -6.91 -8.30 -7.17
CA ILE A 108 -6.12 -7.16 -7.59
C ILE A 108 -5.48 -6.54 -6.36
N PHE A 109 -4.16 -6.38 -6.40
CA PHE A 109 -3.41 -5.80 -5.30
C PHE A 109 -3.76 -4.33 -5.10
N LEU A 110 -4.19 -3.96 -3.90
CA LEU A 110 -4.52 -2.57 -3.56
C LEU A 110 -3.49 -1.92 -2.65
N GLY A 111 -2.72 -2.70 -1.90
CA GLY A 111 -1.69 -2.13 -1.05
C GLY A 111 -1.32 -2.99 0.14
N TYR A 112 -0.80 -2.34 1.18
CA TYR A 112 -0.28 -2.98 2.37
C TYR A 112 -1.20 -2.71 3.56
N ALA A 113 -1.35 -3.70 4.44
CA ALA A 113 -2.05 -3.52 5.70
C ALA A 113 -1.30 -2.54 6.62
N SER A 114 -2.03 -1.78 7.43
CA SER A 114 -1.44 -0.72 8.26
C SER A 114 -0.65 -1.26 9.46
N ASN A 115 -1.08 -2.40 10.01
CA ASN A 115 -0.59 -2.92 11.30
C ASN A 115 0.03 -4.33 11.18
N SER A 116 0.06 -4.92 9.99
CA SER A 116 0.53 -6.28 9.77
C SER A 116 1.36 -6.37 8.49
N ARG A 117 2.06 -7.48 8.31
CA ARG A 117 2.79 -7.80 7.05
C ARG A 117 1.86 -8.34 5.95
N ALA A 118 0.55 -8.16 6.11
CA ALA A 118 -0.44 -8.60 5.14
C ALA A 118 -0.57 -7.60 3.98
N PHE A 119 -1.04 -8.11 2.86
CA PHE A 119 -1.43 -7.35 1.69
C PHE A 119 -2.93 -7.13 1.70
N ARG A 120 -3.36 -5.97 1.20
CA ARG A 120 -4.75 -5.63 0.93
C ARG A 120 -5.03 -5.95 -0.53
N VAL A 121 -5.93 -6.90 -0.75
CA VAL A 121 -6.28 -7.42 -2.07
C VAL A 121 -7.78 -7.27 -2.31
N TRP A 122 -8.15 -6.76 -3.47
CA TRP A 122 -9.52 -6.77 -3.97
C TRP A 122 -9.84 -8.13 -4.58
N ILE A 123 -10.73 -8.90 -3.97
CA ILE A 123 -11.18 -10.18 -4.54
C ILE A 123 -12.23 -9.90 -5.61
N LEU A 124 -12.01 -10.39 -6.83
CA LEU A 124 -12.90 -10.14 -7.98
C LEU A 124 -14.28 -10.78 -7.81
N GLU A 125 -14.32 -12.02 -7.34
CA GLU A 125 -15.57 -12.78 -7.16
C GLU A 125 -16.47 -12.16 -6.07
N ALA A 126 -15.88 -11.88 -4.89
CA ALA A 126 -16.61 -11.41 -3.72
C ALA A 126 -16.76 -9.87 -3.65
N LYS A 127 -16.09 -9.13 -4.54
CA LYS A 127 -16.10 -7.64 -4.59
C LYS A 127 -15.81 -7.00 -3.22
N GLN A 128 -14.83 -7.54 -2.52
CA GLN A 128 -14.43 -7.08 -1.18
C GLN A 128 -12.91 -6.97 -1.07
N VAL A 129 -12.47 -6.06 -0.19
CA VAL A 129 -11.05 -5.94 0.18
C VAL A 129 -10.76 -6.90 1.32
N VAL A 130 -9.79 -7.78 1.14
CA VAL A 130 -9.33 -8.73 2.17
C VAL A 130 -7.87 -8.48 2.49
N GLU A 131 -7.52 -8.63 3.77
CA GLU A 131 -6.14 -8.63 4.26
C GLU A 131 -5.62 -10.07 4.34
N THR A 132 -4.58 -10.39 3.57
CA THR A 132 -3.96 -11.74 3.56
C THR A 132 -2.45 -11.66 3.36
N CYS A 133 -1.71 -12.60 3.95
CA CYS A 133 -0.26 -12.76 3.72
C CYS A 133 0.05 -13.77 2.60
N GLU A 134 -0.91 -14.62 2.26
CA GLU A 134 -0.75 -15.71 1.30
C GLU A 134 -1.22 -15.24 -0.08
N VAL A 135 -0.34 -14.49 -0.74
CA VAL A 135 -0.60 -13.87 -2.05
C VAL A 135 0.54 -14.22 -3.00
N SER A 136 0.19 -14.71 -4.19
CA SER A 136 1.13 -14.88 -5.29
C SER A 136 0.84 -13.82 -6.36
N PHE A 137 1.87 -13.10 -6.80
CA PHE A 137 1.74 -12.08 -7.83
C PHE A 137 2.05 -12.66 -9.21
N ASP A 138 1.29 -12.26 -10.23
CA ASP A 138 1.61 -12.60 -11.62
C ASP A 138 2.46 -11.50 -12.24
N GLU A 139 3.76 -11.76 -12.40
CA GLU A 139 4.70 -10.82 -13.02
C GLU A 139 4.68 -10.89 -14.56
N THR A 140 4.01 -11.89 -15.14
CA THR A 140 4.05 -12.15 -16.60
C THR A 140 3.00 -11.39 -17.39
N MET A 141 1.94 -10.90 -16.74
CA MET A 141 0.90 -10.12 -17.40
C MET A 141 1.41 -8.73 -17.81
N PRO A 142 1.18 -8.31 -19.08
CA PRO A 142 1.49 -6.96 -19.51
C PRO A 142 0.70 -5.92 -18.70
N ARG A 143 1.12 -4.65 -18.80
CA ARG A 143 0.64 -3.46 -18.04
C ARG A 143 -0.87 -3.14 -18.21
N THR A 144 -1.66 -4.07 -18.72
CA THR A 144 -3.10 -3.94 -18.95
C THR A 144 -3.83 -4.53 -17.75
N THR A 145 -4.28 -3.68 -16.85
CA THR A 145 -5.14 -4.08 -15.73
C THR A 145 -6.50 -4.56 -16.25
N PRO A 146 -7.08 -5.61 -15.67
CA PRO A 146 -8.50 -5.90 -15.84
C PRO A 146 -9.31 -4.69 -15.31
N ARG A 147 -10.34 -4.28 -16.05
CA ARG A 147 -11.17 -3.11 -15.66
C ARG A 147 -11.92 -3.44 -14.35
N LEU A 148 -11.60 -2.70 -13.29
CA LEU A 148 -12.23 -2.72 -11.95
C LEU A 148 -13.59 -2.01 -11.90
#